data_AF-A0A1D2VES9-F1
#
_entry.id   AF-A0A1D2VES9-F1
#
_cell.length_a   1.000
_cell.length_b   1.000
_cell.length_c   1.000
_cell.angle_alpha   90.00
_cell.angle_beta   90.00
_cell.angle_gamma   90.00
#
_symmetry.space_group_name_H-M   'P 1'
#
loop_
_entity.id
_entity.type
_entity.pdbx_description
1 polymer ?
#
loop_
_entity_poly.entity_id
_entity_poly.type
_entity_poly.pdbx_seq_one_letter_code
_entity_poly.pdbx_strand_id
1 'polypeptide(L)' 'YKEMIIAAILALKDRKGSSRQALKKYVTLNYKINSSNFDTQFNLALRKGVDNKVFQQPKGPSGPVKLVKKEPTKSTKEK' A
#
# COMPACT_ATOMS: atom_id res chain seq x y z
N TYR A 1 -7.31 -2.79 6.65
CA TYR A 1 -6.65 -2.79 5.33
C TYR A 1 -5.21 -2.33 5.36
N LYS A 2 -4.84 -1.26 6.08
CA LYS A 2 -3.43 -0.81 6.21
C LYS A 2 -2.47 -1.94 6.59
N GLU A 3 -2.73 -2.64 7.70
CA GLU A 3 -1.89 -3.76 8.17
C GLU A 3 -1.80 -4.90 7.14
N MET A 4 -2.91 -5.22 6.46
CA MET A 4 -2.93 -6.23 5.40
C MET A 4 -2.07 -5.81 4.20
N ILE A 5 -2.07 -4.52 3.84
CA ILE A 5 -1.21 -3.97 2.78
C ILE A 5 0.26 -4.02 3.19
N ILE A 6 0.59 -3.69 4.45
CA ILE A 6 1.95 -3.79 4.99
C ILE A 6 2.44 -5.25 4.91
N ALA A 7 1.64 -6.19 5.41
CA ALA A 7 1.95 -7.62 5.35
C ALA A 7 2.16 -8.09 3.90
N ALA A 8 1.31 -7.65 2.98
CA ALA A 8 1.45 -7.96 1.55
C ALA A 8 2.75 -7.42 0.94
N ILE A 9 3.13 -6.17 1.24
CA ILE A 9 4.39 -5.58 0.77
C ILE A 9 5.58 -6.35 1.34
N LEU A 10 5.54 -6.70 2.63
CA LEU A 10 6.60 -7.45 3.31
C LEU A 10 6.74 -8.88 2.78
N ALA A 11 5.63 -9.51 2.40
CA ALA A 11 5.62 -10.86 1.83
C ALA A 11 6.12 -10.89 0.38
N LEU A 12 5.70 -9.93 -0.44
CA LEU A 12 6.08 -9.87 -1.86
C LEU A 12 7.54 -9.42 -2.08
N LYS A 13 8.17 -8.77 -1.10
CA LYS A 13 9.60 -8.37 -1.07
C LYS A 13 10.10 -7.70 -2.36
N ASP A 14 9.22 -6.95 -3.02
CA ASP A 14 9.50 -6.41 -4.34
C ASP A 14 10.39 -5.16 -4.24
N ARG A 15 11.62 -5.22 -4.79
CA ARG A 15 12.63 -4.15 -4.65
C ARG A 15 12.15 -2.81 -5.19
N LYS A 16 11.29 -2.82 -6.20
CA LYS A 16 10.68 -1.61 -6.81
C LYS A 16 9.33 -1.24 -6.19
N GLY A 17 8.87 -1.99 -5.20
CA GLY A 17 7.52 -1.89 -4.64
C GLY A 17 6.56 -2.79 -5.38
N SER A 18 5.50 -3.20 -4.70
CA SER A 18 4.52 -4.14 -5.24
C SER A 18 3.42 -3.41 -5.98
N SER A 19 2.96 -3.97 -7.09
CA SER A 19 1.82 -3.42 -7.83
C SER A 19 0.53 -3.55 -7.02
N ARG A 20 -0.44 -2.64 -7.26
CA ARG A 20 -1.74 -2.69 -6.59
C ARG A 20 -2.47 -4.01 -6.83
N GLN A 21 -2.35 -4.58 -8.04
CA GLN A 21 -2.95 -5.88 -8.37
C GLN A 21 -2.33 -7.02 -7.57
N ALA A 22 -0.99 -7.03 -7.42
CA ALA A 22 -0.30 -8.03 -6.62
C ALA A 22 -0.68 -7.93 -5.13
N LEU A 23 -0.76 -6.71 -4.60
CA LEU A 23 -1.20 -6.47 -3.23
C LEU A 23 -2.65 -6.92 -2.99
N LYS A 24 -3.56 -6.59 -3.91
CA LYS A 24 -4.95 -7.03 -3.83
C LYS A 24 -5.04 -8.56 -3.84
N LYS A 25 -4.36 -9.22 -4.79
CA LYS A 25 -4.33 -10.68 -4.91
C LYS A 25 -3.78 -11.34 -3.64
N TYR A 26 -2.71 -10.81 -3.08
CA TYR A 26 -2.17 -11.34 -1.82
C TYR A 26 -3.19 -11.20 -0.69
N VAL A 27 -3.79 -10.01 -0.53
CA VAL A 27 -4.71 -9.76 0.57
C VAL A 27 -5.98 -10.60 0.45
N THR A 28 -6.56 -10.74 -0.76
CA THR A 28 -7.77 -11.56 -0.95
C THR A 28 -7.50 -13.04 -0.70
N LEU A 29 -6.38 -13.58 -1.19
CA LEU A 29 -6.02 -14.99 -0.99
C LEU A 29 -5.65 -15.30 0.46
N ASN A 30 -4.87 -14.44 1.10
CA ASN A 30 -4.31 -14.72 2.43
C ASN A 30 -5.29 -14.45 3.57
N TYR A 31 -6.20 -13.49 3.39
CA TYR A 31 -7.23 -13.14 4.39
C TYR A 31 -8.64 -13.60 3.99
N LYS A 32 -8.77 -14.37 2.90
CA LYS A 32 -10.05 -14.93 2.40
C LYS A 32 -11.16 -13.89 2.29
N ILE A 33 -10.83 -12.69 1.79
CA ILE A 33 -11.78 -11.59 1.70
C ILE A 33 -12.68 -11.77 0.49
N ASN A 34 -13.97 -12.04 0.72
CA ASN A 34 -14.99 -12.18 -0.32
C ASN A 34 -15.95 -10.97 -0.38
N SER A 35 -15.49 -9.79 0.05
CA SER A 35 -16.32 -8.58 0.08
C SER A 35 -16.32 -7.86 -1.27
N SER A 36 -17.50 -7.54 -1.79
CA SER A 36 -17.68 -6.68 -2.97
C SER A 36 -17.08 -5.27 -2.78
N ASN A 37 -17.04 -4.80 -1.53
CA ASN A 37 -16.50 -3.49 -1.17
C ASN A 37 -14.99 -3.51 -0.91
N PHE A 38 -14.32 -4.64 -1.16
CA PHE A 38 -12.89 -4.79 -0.91
C PHE A 38 -12.05 -3.76 -1.66
N ASP A 39 -12.30 -3.61 -2.97
CA ASP A 39 -11.51 -2.71 -3.81
C ASP A 39 -11.60 -1.25 -3.38
N THR A 40 -12.81 -0.79 -3.04
CA THR A 40 -13.05 0.58 -2.57
C THR A 40 -12.34 0.83 -1.24
N GLN A 41 -12.48 -0.09 -0.28
CA GLN A 41 -11.84 0.04 1.03
C GLN A 41 -10.31 -0.09 0.95
N PHE A 42 -9.81 -0.98 0.08
CA PHE A 42 -8.38 -1.12 -0.21
C PHE A 42 -7.81 0.18 -0.78
N ASN A 43 -8.47 0.76 -1.79
CA ASN A 43 -8.04 2.01 -2.41
C ASN A 43 -8.06 3.17 -1.43
N LEU A 44 -9.08 3.26 -0.58
CA LEU A 44 -9.18 4.28 0.46
C LEU A 44 -8.04 4.14 1.49
N ALA A 45 -7.76 2.92 1.95
CA ALA A 45 -6.69 2.66 2.90
C ALA A 45 -5.31 2.93 2.31
N LEU A 46 -5.10 2.60 1.02
CA LEU A 46 -3.87 2.92 0.31
C LEU A 46 -3.65 4.43 0.26
N ARG A 47 -4.66 5.19 -0.16
CA ARG A 47 -4.59 6.66 -0.25
C ARG A 47 -4.30 7.30 1.10
N LYS A 48 -5.06 6.92 2.14
CA LYS A 48 -4.79 7.34 3.53
C LYS A 48 -3.38 6.98 4.00
N GLY A 49 -2.87 5.81 3.61
CA GLY A 49 -1.51 5.40 3.98
C GLY A 49 -0.42 6.18 3.25
N VAL A 50 -0.68 6.64 2.03
CA VAL A 50 0.22 7.53 1.28
C VAL A 50 0.21 8.93 1.89
N ASP A 51 -0.97 9.47 2.20
CA ASP A 51 -1.14 10.77 2.86
C ASP A 51 -0.42 10.80 4.22
N ASN A 52 -0.52 9.71 4.98
CA ASN A 52 0.17 9.52 6.26
C ASN A 52 1.66 9.13 6.12
N LYS A 53 2.21 9.11 4.91
CA LYS A 53 3.60 8.73 4.61
C LYS A 53 4.01 7.36 5.14
N VAL A 54 3.05 6.45 5.27
CA VAL A 54 3.29 5.03 5.56
C VAL A 54 3.66 4.29 4.28
N PHE A 55 3.02 4.67 3.17
CA PHE A 55 3.28 4.12 1.85
C PHE A 55 3.82 5.20 0.92
N GLN A 56 4.65 4.82 -0.04
CA GLN A 56 5.14 5.69 -1.10
C GLN A 56 4.83 5.09 -2.47
N GLN A 57 4.46 5.96 -3.40
CA GLN A 57 4.16 5.60 -4.78
C GLN A 57 5.16 6.29 -5.72
N PRO A 58 6.33 5.68 -5.99
CA PRO A 58 7.39 6.29 -6.81
C PRO A 58 6.95 6.66 -8.23
N LYS A 59 5.91 6.01 -8.78
CA LYS A 59 5.36 6.30 -10.11
C LYS A 59 3.95 6.89 -10.07
N GLY A 60 3.56 7.51 -8.95
CA GLY A 60 2.23 8.09 -8.76
C GLY A 60 1.12 7.07 -8.44
N PRO A 61 -0.15 7.49 -8.41
CA PRO A 61 -1.29 6.71 -7.88
C PRO A 61 -1.56 5.36 -8.53
N SER A 62 -1.17 5.21 -9.80
CA SER A 62 -1.30 3.95 -10.56
C SER A 62 -0.02 3.11 -10.51
N GLY A 63 1.01 3.60 -9.82
CA GLY A 63 2.32 3.01 -9.75
C GLY A 63 2.47 1.92 -8.69
N PRO A 64 3.68 1.34 -8.60
CA PRO A 64 4.05 0.42 -7.52
C PRO A 64 3.98 1.12 -6.16
N VAL A 65 3.69 0.36 -5.11
CA VAL A 65 3.58 0.85 -3.74
C VAL A 65 4.73 0.26 -2.93
N LYS A 66 5.46 1.13 -2.23
CA LYS A 66 6.50 0.75 -1.26
C LYS A 66 6.09 1.09 0.15
N LEU A 67 6.55 0.28 1.10
CA LEU A 67 6.50 0.61 2.51
C LEU A 67 7.60 1.64 2.81
N VAL A 68 7.23 2.78 3.38
CA VAL A 68 8.20 3.74 3.89
C VAL A 68 8.63 3.24 5.26
N LYS A 69 9.90 2.82 5.39
CA LYS A 69 10.50 2.69 6.71
C LYS A 69 10.58 4.11 7.28
N LYS A 70 9.81 4.40 8.32
CA LYS A 70 9.98 5.64 9.09
C LYS A 70 11.38 5.60 9.69
N GLU A 71 12.34 6.24 9.05
CA GLU A 71 13.28 7.05 9.81
C GLU A 71 12.52 8.29 10.30
N PRO A 72 12.68 8.71 11.56
CA PRO A 72 11.87 9.76 12.14
C PRO A 72 12.33 11.13 11.68
N THR A 73 12.36 11.45 10.37
CA THR A 73 12.67 12.83 9.96
C THR A 73 11.96 13.29 8.68
N LYS A 74 11.34 14.48 8.83
CA LYS A 74 11.11 15.54 7.83
C LYS A 74 10.07 15.29 6.74
N SER A 75 8.84 15.60 7.14
CA SER A 75 7.78 15.99 6.22
C SER A 75 8.00 17.40 5.67
N THR A 76 8.73 17.53 4.56
CA THR A 76 8.66 18.75 3.74
C THR A 76 7.41 18.68 2.86
N LYS A 77 6.60 19.72 2.98
CA LYS A 77 5.49 20.16 2.12
C LYS A 77 6.05 20.82 0.84
N GLU A 78 5.13 21.22 -0.04
CA GLU A 78 5.25 22.07 -1.23
C GLU A 78 5.59 21.35 -2.54
N LYS A 79 4.94 21.70 -3.66
CA LYS A 79 4.28 22.97 -4.02
C LYS A 79 3.05 22.73 -4.87
#